data_AF-A0A7C1U8K8-F1
#
_entry.id   AF-A0A7C1U8K8-F1
#
_cell.length_a   1.000
_cell.length_b   1.000
_cell.length_c   1.000
_cell.angle_alpha   90.00
_cell.angle_beta   90.00
_cell.angle_gamma   90.00
#
_symmetry.space_group_name_H-M   'P 1'
#
loop_
_entity.id
_entity.type
_entity.pdbx_description
1 polymer ?
#
loop_
_entity_poly.entity_id
_entity_poly.type
_entity_poly.pdbx_seq_one_letter_code
_entity_poly.pdbx_strand_id
1 'polypeptide(L)'
;MTKTCSKNCVDFINDEHLNGLVASATEEPTRVREIIAKSMNKEPLTVEETASLLAAESEPLVEEIFEAARDLKRQVYGNRIVIFAPLYIGNHCINDCKYCAFRRSLRTTVRKTLSEDELEDQVVALEDSGHKRLILVFGEHPDYSPEFIARSVRNVYAIKSGRGEIRRVNINAAPMDHDGYKIVKSAGIGTYQIFQETYHHQTYREVHPPNTCKGDYLYRLDGLTRAYEAGCDDVGIGALFGLYDWRFEVLGLVTHAWHLVERFGCGPHTISFPRLRPAHGVTID
;
A
#
# COMPACT_ATOMS: atom_id res chain seq x y z
N MET A 1 18.56 15.79 -5.32
CA MET A 1 17.28 16.47 -5.58
C MET A 1 16.66 16.83 -4.24
N THR A 2 16.21 18.07 -4.08
CA THR A 2 15.50 18.51 -2.87
C THR A 2 14.16 17.78 -2.83
N LYS A 3 13.88 17.05 -1.75
CA LYS A 3 12.57 16.42 -1.56
C LYS A 3 11.56 17.50 -1.19
N THR A 4 10.54 17.66 -2.02
CA THR A 4 9.45 18.61 -1.76
C THR A 4 8.19 17.84 -1.47
N CYS A 5 7.61 18.07 -0.29
CA CYS A 5 6.33 17.49 0.09
C CYS A 5 5.14 18.25 -0.55
N SER A 6 3.93 17.73 -0.35
CA SER A 6 2.66 18.32 -0.76
C SER A 6 2.42 19.69 -0.13
N LYS A 7 1.45 20.43 -0.66
CA LYS A 7 0.99 21.66 -0.02
C LYS A 7 0.37 21.31 1.33
N ASN A 8 0.75 22.03 2.40
CA ASN A 8 0.30 21.72 3.76
C ASN A 8 0.64 20.27 4.18
N CYS A 9 1.80 19.76 3.77
CA CYS A 9 2.34 18.50 4.27
C CYS A 9 2.37 18.52 5.79
N VAL A 10 1.83 17.46 6.41
CA VAL A 10 1.71 17.33 7.85
C VAL A 10 1.87 15.87 8.21
N ASP A 11 2.45 15.63 9.38
CA ASP A 11 2.38 14.32 10.00
C ASP A 11 1.03 14.16 10.68
N PHE A 12 0.14 13.39 10.06
CA PHE A 12 -1.20 13.12 10.58
C PHE A 12 -1.23 11.89 11.50
N ILE A 13 -0.08 11.29 11.80
CA ILE A 13 0.03 10.14 12.70
C ILE A 13 0.55 10.62 14.05
N ASN A 14 -0.23 10.36 15.10
CA ASN A 14 0.16 10.68 16.47
C ASN A 14 0.37 9.38 17.25
N ASP A 15 1.64 9.02 17.48
CA ASP A 15 2.02 7.78 18.17
C ASP A 15 1.42 7.68 19.57
N GLU A 16 1.41 8.78 20.35
CA GLU A 16 0.87 8.78 21.70
C GLU A 16 -0.63 8.52 21.71
N HIS A 17 -1.37 9.17 20.79
CA HIS A 17 -2.80 8.96 20.66
C HIS A 17 -3.14 7.53 20.23
N LEU A 18 -2.49 7.02 19.18
CA LEU A 18 -2.78 5.67 18.67
C LEU A 18 -2.37 4.57 19.66
N ASN A 19 -1.20 4.70 20.30
CA ASN A 19 -0.80 3.78 21.37
C ASN A 19 -1.72 3.89 22.58
N GLY A 20 -2.15 5.11 22.93
CA GLY A 20 -3.14 5.34 23.97
C GLY A 20 -4.44 4.59 23.71
N LEU A 21 -4.98 4.68 22.49
CA LEU A 21 -6.17 3.94 22.09
C LEU A 21 -5.96 2.43 22.19
N VAL A 22 -4.84 1.91 21.69
CA VAL A 22 -4.52 0.47 21.77
C VAL A 22 -4.40 0.00 23.24
N ALA A 23 -3.81 0.82 24.11
CA ALA A 23 -3.57 0.47 25.50
C ALA A 23 -4.83 0.60 26.38
N SER A 24 -5.71 1.57 26.09
CA SER A 24 -6.90 1.84 26.89
C SER A 24 -8.15 1.11 26.42
N ALA A 25 -8.19 0.65 25.17
CA ALA A 25 -9.37 -0.01 24.63
C ALA A 25 -9.57 -1.37 25.32
N THR A 26 -10.78 -1.56 25.84
CA THR A 26 -11.23 -2.81 26.47
C THR A 26 -12.40 -3.38 25.69
N GLU A 27 -12.58 -4.69 25.79
CA GLU A 27 -13.75 -5.35 25.19
C GLU A 27 -15.05 -4.82 25.82
N GLU A 28 -15.87 -4.15 25.01
CA GLU A 28 -17.17 -3.60 25.41
C GLU A 28 -18.26 -4.07 24.44
N PRO A 29 -18.96 -5.19 24.71
CA PRO A 29 -19.86 -5.83 23.75
C PRO A 29 -20.97 -4.92 23.22
N THR A 30 -21.56 -4.08 24.09
CA THR A 30 -22.60 -3.12 23.67
C THR A 30 -22.04 -2.12 22.66
N ARG A 31 -20.85 -1.58 22.94
CA ARG A 31 -20.19 -0.61 22.06
C ARG A 31 -19.81 -1.24 20.72
N VAL A 32 -19.29 -2.46 20.72
CA VAL A 32 -18.96 -3.19 19.50
C VAL A 32 -20.20 -3.39 18.62
N ARG A 33 -21.35 -3.78 19.20
CA ARG A 33 -22.60 -3.95 18.45
C ARG A 33 -23.15 -2.65 17.85
N GLU A 34 -23.01 -1.53 18.56
CA GLU A 34 -23.34 -0.20 18.01
C GLU A 34 -22.48 0.14 16.79
N ILE A 35 -21.17 -0.13 16.88
CA ILE A 35 -20.23 0.13 15.79
C ILE A 35 -20.48 -0.79 14.60
N ILE A 36 -20.84 -2.05 14.84
CA ILE A 36 -21.29 -2.98 13.80
C ILE A 36 -22.54 -2.41 13.09
N ALA A 37 -23.56 -1.97 13.85
CA ALA A 37 -24.77 -1.40 13.27
C ALA A 37 -24.47 -0.17 12.40
N LYS A 38 -23.59 0.73 12.86
CA LYS A 38 -23.09 1.87 12.07
C LYS A 38 -22.40 1.43 10.78
N SER A 39 -21.50 0.45 10.86
CA SER A 39 -20.79 -0.11 9.70
C SER A 39 -21.73 -0.72 8.66
N MET A 40 -22.79 -1.39 9.13
CA MET A 40 -23.82 -1.98 8.26
C MET A 40 -24.65 -0.93 7.52
N ASN A 41 -24.76 0.29 8.06
CA ASN A 41 -25.34 1.44 7.36
C ASN A 41 -24.37 2.10 6.37
N LYS A 42 -23.17 1.55 6.18
CA LYS A 42 -22.10 2.08 5.32
C LYS A 42 -21.61 3.47 5.75
N GLU A 43 -21.76 3.78 7.03
CA GLU A 43 -21.20 4.97 7.64
C GLU A 43 -19.73 4.71 8.02
N PRO A 44 -18.81 5.64 7.70
CA PRO A 44 -17.39 5.44 8.01
C PRO A 44 -17.14 5.47 9.51
N LEU A 45 -16.25 4.58 9.97
CA LEU A 45 -15.85 4.51 11.37
C LEU A 45 -14.75 5.52 11.70
N THR A 46 -14.77 6.08 12.90
CA THR A 46 -13.64 6.86 13.43
C THR A 46 -12.48 5.94 13.85
N VAL A 47 -11.34 6.55 14.16
CA VAL A 47 -10.17 5.82 14.68
C VAL A 47 -10.49 5.18 16.03
N GLU A 48 -11.22 5.86 16.91
CA GLU A 48 -11.62 5.39 18.23
C GLU A 48 -12.67 4.25 18.16
N GLU A 49 -13.62 4.36 17.22
CA GLU A 49 -14.55 3.26 16.94
C GLU A 49 -13.82 2.03 16.39
N THR A 50 -12.83 2.24 15.52
CA THR A 50 -11.98 1.16 15.04
C THR A 50 -11.23 0.51 16.21
N ALA A 51 -10.62 1.31 17.10
CA ALA A 51 -9.93 0.80 18.28
C ALA A 51 -10.83 -0.05 19.19
N SER A 52 -12.11 0.32 19.33
CA SER A 52 -13.09 -0.46 20.09
C SER A 52 -13.36 -1.84 19.47
N LEU A 53 -13.40 -1.94 18.14
CA LEU A 53 -13.51 -3.25 17.46
C LEU A 53 -12.25 -4.11 17.65
N LEU A 54 -11.08 -3.47 17.63
CA LEU A 54 -9.79 -4.14 17.77
C LEU A 54 -9.51 -4.68 19.18
N ALA A 55 -10.30 -4.23 20.17
CA ALA A 55 -10.22 -4.70 21.56
C ALA A 55 -11.11 -5.92 21.85
N ALA A 56 -11.90 -6.39 20.88
CA ALA A 56 -12.67 -7.63 21.05
C ALA A 56 -11.73 -8.85 21.09
N GLU A 57 -11.85 -9.66 22.13
CA GLU A 57 -11.02 -10.84 22.39
C GLU A 57 -11.84 -12.13 22.55
N SER A 58 -13.09 -12.00 23.03
CA SER A 58 -13.99 -13.14 23.23
C SER A 58 -14.46 -13.70 21.89
N GLU A 59 -14.37 -15.01 21.74
CA GLU A 59 -14.74 -15.73 20.52
C GLU A 59 -16.15 -15.39 20.01
N PRO A 60 -17.20 -15.28 20.86
CA PRO A 60 -18.52 -14.88 20.39
C PRO A 60 -18.55 -13.48 19.77
N LEU A 61 -17.88 -12.50 20.39
CA LEU A 61 -17.90 -11.11 19.92
C LEU A 61 -17.08 -10.94 18.64
N VAL A 62 -15.94 -11.65 18.56
CA VAL A 62 -15.12 -11.69 17.35
C VAL A 62 -15.90 -12.32 16.18
N GLU A 63 -16.68 -13.37 16.43
CA GLU A 63 -17.52 -13.96 15.38
C GLU A 63 -18.64 -13.01 14.93
N GLU A 64 -19.27 -12.24 15.85
CA GLU A 64 -20.23 -11.18 15.47
C GLU A 64 -19.59 -10.14 14.51
N ILE A 65 -18.33 -9.74 14.77
CA ILE A 65 -17.58 -8.83 13.89
C ILE A 65 -17.34 -9.49 12.52
N PHE A 66 -16.94 -10.77 12.49
CA PHE A 66 -16.68 -11.49 11.24
C PHE A 66 -17.95 -11.70 10.42
N GLU A 67 -19.07 -12.03 11.04
CA GLU A 67 -20.36 -12.15 10.37
C GLU A 67 -20.79 -10.83 9.73
N ALA A 68 -20.72 -9.73 10.48
CA ALA A 68 -21.01 -8.40 9.96
C ALA A 68 -20.10 -8.03 8.78
N ALA A 69 -18.79 -8.30 8.88
CA ALA A 69 -17.83 -8.04 7.80
C ALA A 69 -18.13 -8.87 6.54
N ARG A 70 -18.51 -10.16 6.70
CA ARG A 70 -18.92 -11.04 5.58
C ARG A 70 -20.17 -10.48 4.91
N ASP A 71 -21.16 -10.06 5.69
CA ASP A 71 -22.42 -9.54 5.16
C ASP A 71 -22.23 -8.20 4.45
N LEU A 72 -21.49 -7.27 5.03
CA LEU A 72 -21.14 -6.00 4.38
C LEU A 72 -20.36 -6.25 3.08
N LYS A 73 -19.40 -7.19 3.06
CA LYS A 73 -18.68 -7.58 1.85
C LYS A 73 -19.63 -8.13 0.78
N ARG A 74 -20.63 -8.93 1.15
CA ARG A 74 -21.64 -9.42 0.20
C ARG A 74 -22.55 -8.30 -0.31
N GLN A 75 -22.96 -7.36 0.53
CA GLN A 75 -23.81 -6.23 0.13
C GLN A 75 -23.11 -5.28 -0.85
N VAL A 76 -21.83 -4.98 -0.62
CA VAL A 76 -21.06 -4.03 -1.45
C VAL A 76 -20.44 -4.73 -2.67
N TYR A 77 -19.78 -5.86 -2.44
CA TYR A 77 -18.95 -6.53 -3.46
C TYR A 77 -19.55 -7.83 -4.00
N GLY A 78 -20.62 -8.36 -3.38
CA GLY A 78 -21.16 -9.68 -3.70
C GLY A 78 -20.13 -10.78 -3.47
N ASN A 79 -20.19 -11.83 -4.28
CA ASN A 79 -19.20 -12.90 -4.33
C ASN A 79 -18.01 -12.59 -5.26
N ARG A 80 -17.93 -11.37 -5.82
CA ARG A 80 -16.89 -11.00 -6.78
C ARG A 80 -15.54 -10.94 -6.08
N ILE A 81 -14.54 -11.54 -6.73
CA ILE A 81 -13.13 -11.45 -6.39
C ILE A 81 -12.40 -11.00 -7.66
N VAL A 82 -11.65 -9.91 -7.55
CA VAL A 82 -10.83 -9.39 -8.65
C VAL A 82 -9.47 -10.06 -8.59
N ILE A 83 -9.03 -10.62 -9.72
CA ILE A 83 -7.72 -11.24 -9.86
C ILE A 83 -6.77 -10.27 -10.57
N PHE A 84 -5.54 -10.18 -10.07
CA PHE A 84 -4.43 -9.47 -10.71
C PHE A 84 -3.12 -10.23 -10.41
N ALA A 85 -2.08 -9.96 -11.19
CA ALA A 85 -0.74 -10.52 -10.96
C ALA A 85 0.30 -9.42 -10.73
N PRO A 86 1.22 -9.60 -9.77
CA PRO A 86 2.40 -8.75 -9.68
C PRO A 86 3.41 -9.11 -10.76
N LEU A 87 3.92 -8.09 -11.45
CA LEU A 87 5.02 -8.20 -12.39
C LEU A 87 6.18 -7.35 -11.87
N TYR A 88 7.23 -8.02 -11.38
CA TYR A 88 8.43 -7.36 -10.89
C TYR A 88 9.29 -6.91 -12.08
N ILE A 89 9.33 -5.61 -12.34
CA ILE A 89 10.08 -5.04 -13.47
C ILE A 89 11.57 -4.98 -13.15
N GLY A 90 11.93 -4.70 -11.90
CA GLY A 90 13.31 -4.72 -11.49
C GLY A 90 13.51 -4.59 -9.99
N ASN A 91 14.62 -5.15 -9.52
CA ASN A 91 14.94 -5.28 -8.10
C ASN A 91 16.18 -4.48 -7.64
N HIS A 92 16.66 -3.55 -8.47
CA HIS A 92 17.68 -2.60 -8.04
C HIS A 92 17.07 -1.69 -6.96
N CYS A 93 17.77 -1.50 -5.85
CA CYS A 93 17.27 -0.67 -4.76
C CYS A 93 18.44 -0.01 -4.03
N ILE A 94 18.30 1.27 -3.70
CA ILE A 94 19.29 2.05 -2.95
C ILE A 94 19.01 2.09 -1.44
N ASN A 95 17.90 1.51 -1.00
CA ASN A 95 17.53 1.46 0.42
C ASN A 95 18.03 0.18 1.10
N ASP A 96 18.05 0.21 2.43
CA ASP A 96 18.49 -0.88 3.29
C ASP A 96 17.41 -1.36 4.27
N CYS A 97 16.18 -1.56 3.78
CA CYS A 97 15.07 -2.01 4.63
C CYS A 97 15.40 -3.36 5.28
N LYS A 98 15.33 -3.44 6.61
CA LYS A 98 15.78 -4.64 7.35
C LYS A 98 15.04 -5.92 6.95
N TYR A 99 13.78 -5.79 6.55
CA TYR A 99 12.89 -6.91 6.18
C TYR A 99 12.95 -7.32 4.70
N CYS A 100 13.70 -6.63 3.83
CA CYS A 100 13.58 -6.81 2.38
C CYS A 100 14.83 -7.44 1.75
N ALA A 101 14.65 -8.50 0.94
CA ALA A 101 15.74 -9.14 0.19
C ALA A 101 16.31 -8.25 -0.94
N PHE A 102 15.63 -7.17 -1.32
CA PHE A 102 16.15 -6.20 -2.29
C PHE A 102 17.03 -5.13 -1.65
N ARG A 103 17.21 -5.11 -0.32
CA ARG A 103 18.09 -4.15 0.38
C ARG A 103 19.48 -4.09 -0.26
N ARG A 104 20.04 -2.89 -0.46
CA ARG A 104 21.30 -2.71 -1.21
C ARG A 104 22.42 -3.54 -0.59
N SER A 105 22.54 -3.54 0.74
CA SER A 105 23.57 -4.24 1.52
C SER A 105 23.62 -5.74 1.28
N LEU A 106 22.52 -6.36 0.85
CA LEU A 106 22.49 -7.78 0.52
C LEU A 106 23.10 -8.02 -0.88
N ARG A 107 24.40 -8.36 -0.88
CA ARG A 107 25.19 -8.61 -2.09
C ARG A 107 24.95 -9.98 -2.73
N THR A 108 24.32 -10.90 -2.01
CA THR A 108 23.97 -12.24 -2.51
C THR A 108 22.70 -12.26 -3.35
N THR A 109 21.97 -11.13 -3.44
CA THR A 109 20.80 -10.98 -4.30
C THR A 109 21.22 -10.62 -5.72
N VAL A 110 20.83 -11.44 -6.70
CA VAL A 110 21.03 -11.14 -8.14
C VAL A 110 20.24 -9.89 -8.51
N ARG A 111 20.92 -8.88 -9.08
CA ARG A 111 20.30 -7.62 -9.51
C ARG A 111 19.87 -7.72 -10.97
N LYS A 112 18.59 -7.43 -11.23
CA LYS A 112 17.99 -7.53 -12.55
C LYS A 112 16.91 -6.47 -12.73
N THR A 113 16.91 -5.90 -13.92
CA THR A 113 15.80 -5.16 -14.52
C THR A 113 15.47 -5.88 -15.82
N LEU A 114 14.19 -6.14 -16.08
CA LEU A 114 13.77 -6.79 -17.31
C LEU A 114 14.17 -5.94 -18.52
N SER A 115 14.72 -6.57 -19.56
CA SER A 115 14.80 -5.96 -20.88
C SER A 115 13.40 -5.78 -21.49
N GLU A 116 13.29 -5.10 -22.63
CA GLU A 116 12.02 -4.98 -23.34
C GLU A 116 11.51 -6.35 -23.82
N ASP A 117 12.38 -7.19 -24.38
CA ASP A 117 12.05 -8.56 -24.79
C ASP A 117 11.61 -9.42 -23.58
N GLU A 118 12.32 -9.34 -22.46
CA GLU A 118 11.94 -10.09 -21.25
C GLU A 118 10.61 -9.59 -20.66
N LEU A 119 10.34 -8.29 -20.75
CA LEU A 119 9.06 -7.72 -20.34
C LEU A 119 7.93 -8.26 -21.22
N GLU A 120 8.12 -8.30 -22.54
CA GLU A 120 7.17 -8.87 -23.49
C GLU A 120 6.88 -10.34 -23.17
N ASP A 121 7.92 -11.15 -23.01
CA ASP A 121 7.78 -12.57 -22.65
C ASP A 121 6.97 -12.77 -21.36
N GLN A 122 7.22 -11.96 -20.32
CA GLN A 122 6.47 -12.03 -19.07
C GLN A 122 5.00 -11.62 -19.24
N VAL A 123 4.73 -10.56 -20.01
CA VAL A 123 3.36 -10.08 -20.24
C VAL A 123 2.56 -11.09 -21.06
N VAL A 124 3.15 -11.65 -22.13
CA VAL A 124 2.55 -12.70 -22.94
C VAL A 124 2.19 -13.91 -22.07
N ALA A 125 3.12 -14.39 -21.23
CA ALA A 125 2.86 -15.51 -20.32
C ALA A 125 1.71 -15.24 -19.35
N LEU A 126 1.61 -14.00 -18.83
CA LEU A 126 0.53 -13.60 -17.92
C LEU A 126 -0.82 -13.46 -18.64
N GLU A 127 -0.82 -12.94 -19.87
CA GLU A 127 -2.02 -12.84 -20.71
C GLU A 127 -2.57 -14.22 -21.10
N ASP A 128 -1.68 -15.13 -21.49
CA ASP A 128 -2.01 -16.53 -21.83
C ASP A 128 -2.53 -17.29 -20.61
N SER A 129 -2.08 -16.92 -19.41
CA SER A 129 -2.62 -17.42 -18.13
C SER A 129 -3.97 -16.79 -17.76
N GLY A 130 -4.50 -15.90 -18.59
CA GLY A 130 -5.81 -15.29 -18.43
C GLY A 130 -5.82 -13.95 -17.70
N HIS A 131 -4.67 -13.44 -17.21
CA HIS A 131 -4.63 -12.16 -16.50
C HIS A 131 -5.04 -10.99 -17.40
N LYS A 132 -5.71 -10.02 -16.79
CA LYS A 132 -6.16 -8.76 -17.42
C LYS A 132 -5.79 -7.53 -16.60
N ARG A 133 -5.21 -7.72 -15.42
CA ARG A 133 -4.81 -6.67 -14.49
C ARG A 133 -3.44 -7.01 -13.95
N LEU A 134 -2.50 -6.10 -14.08
CA LEU A 134 -1.16 -6.24 -13.52
C LEU A 134 -0.90 -5.17 -12.47
N ILE A 135 0.00 -5.47 -11.55
CA ILE A 135 0.69 -4.45 -10.78
C ILE A 135 2.18 -4.52 -11.08
N LEU A 136 2.73 -3.42 -11.60
CA LEU A 136 4.17 -3.33 -11.86
C LEU A 136 4.88 -2.92 -10.59
N VAL A 137 5.88 -3.71 -10.20
CA VAL A 137 6.61 -3.55 -8.95
C VAL A 137 8.07 -3.20 -9.24
N PHE A 138 8.56 -2.17 -8.57
CA PHE A 138 9.92 -1.65 -8.74
C PHE A 138 10.61 -1.52 -7.39
N GLY A 139 11.92 -1.75 -7.35
CA GLY A 139 12.76 -1.21 -6.27
C GLY A 139 12.83 0.33 -6.33
N GLU A 140 13.63 0.94 -5.45
CA GLU A 140 13.87 2.39 -5.50
C GLU A 140 15.31 2.62 -5.99
N HIS A 141 15.48 3.00 -7.25
CA HIS A 141 16.79 3.17 -7.87
C HIS A 141 16.73 4.26 -8.96
N PRO A 142 17.82 5.02 -9.22
CA PRO A 142 17.86 6.01 -10.30
C PRO A 142 17.49 5.48 -11.69
N ASP A 143 17.70 4.19 -11.94
CA ASP A 143 17.30 3.53 -13.20
C ASP A 143 15.77 3.47 -13.39
N TYR A 144 15.00 3.59 -12.31
CA TYR A 144 13.54 3.53 -12.32
C TYR A 144 12.93 4.93 -12.25
N SER A 145 13.35 5.78 -13.19
CA SER A 145 12.81 7.13 -13.31
C SER A 145 11.30 7.11 -13.63
N PRO A 146 10.58 8.21 -13.40
CA PRO A 146 9.18 8.33 -13.81
C PRO A 146 8.95 8.00 -15.29
N GLU A 147 9.86 8.39 -16.19
CA GLU A 147 9.81 8.10 -17.62
C GLU A 147 10.02 6.61 -17.92
N PHE A 148 10.91 5.94 -17.16
CA PHE A 148 11.10 4.50 -17.26
C PHE A 148 9.81 3.77 -16.88
N ILE A 149 9.20 4.12 -15.74
CA ILE A 149 7.95 3.52 -15.28
C ILE A 149 6.82 3.78 -16.28
N ALA A 150 6.68 5.02 -16.76
CA ALA A 150 5.69 5.39 -17.78
C ALA A 150 5.89 4.64 -19.10
N ARG A 151 7.13 4.39 -19.53
CA ARG A 151 7.44 3.55 -20.69
C ARG A 151 7.07 2.09 -20.43
N SER A 152 7.42 1.51 -19.29
CA SER A 152 7.02 0.14 -18.94
C SER A 152 5.51 -0.06 -18.99
N VAL A 153 4.74 0.90 -18.47
CA VAL A 153 3.27 0.88 -18.53
C VAL A 153 2.77 0.89 -19.99
N ARG A 154 3.30 1.77 -20.84
CA ARG A 154 2.91 1.85 -22.24
C ARG A 154 3.25 0.57 -23.01
N ASN A 155 4.42 -0.01 -22.75
CA ASN A 155 4.83 -1.29 -23.36
C ASN A 155 3.85 -2.40 -22.95
N VAL A 156 3.53 -2.52 -21.65
CA VAL A 156 2.57 -3.51 -21.14
C VAL A 156 1.18 -3.37 -21.80
N TYR A 157 0.69 -2.14 -22.03
CA TYR A 157 -0.59 -1.95 -22.72
C TYR A 157 -0.53 -2.26 -24.23
N ALA A 158 0.63 -2.10 -24.85
CA ALA A 158 0.84 -2.34 -26.28
C ALA A 158 0.98 -3.83 -26.62
N ILE A 159 1.52 -4.63 -25.70
CA ILE A 159 1.66 -6.08 -25.85
C ILE A 159 0.26 -6.73 -25.88
N LYS A 160 0.08 -7.68 -26.80
CA LYS A 160 -1.14 -8.49 -26.96
C LYS A 160 -0.75 -9.90 -27.41
N SER A 161 -1.21 -10.91 -26.69
CA SER A 161 -1.08 -12.32 -27.08
C SER A 161 -2.44 -12.90 -27.48
N GLY A 162 -2.65 -13.15 -28.77
CA GLY A 162 -3.90 -13.72 -29.30
C GLY A 162 -5.15 -12.86 -28.97
N ARG A 163 -5.97 -13.32 -28.00
CA ARG A 163 -7.14 -12.58 -27.47
C ARG A 163 -6.88 -11.97 -26.08
N GLY A 164 -5.67 -12.15 -25.56
CA GLY A 164 -5.19 -11.58 -24.31
C GLY A 164 -4.96 -10.09 -24.43
N GLU A 165 -5.20 -9.39 -23.32
CA GLU A 165 -4.81 -8.00 -23.17
C GLU A 165 -4.77 -7.57 -21.70
N ILE A 166 -3.73 -6.87 -21.29
CA ILE A 166 -3.75 -6.14 -20.02
C ILE A 166 -4.64 -4.90 -20.15
N ARG A 167 -5.64 -4.81 -19.27
CA ARG A 167 -6.68 -3.76 -19.24
C ARG A 167 -6.51 -2.74 -18.13
N ARG A 168 -5.70 -3.06 -17.13
CA ARG A 168 -5.36 -2.14 -16.05
C ARG A 168 -3.98 -2.44 -15.50
N VAL A 169 -3.14 -1.42 -15.48
CA VAL A 169 -1.80 -1.47 -14.90
C VAL A 169 -1.77 -0.60 -13.65
N ASN A 170 -1.63 -1.22 -12.49
CA ASN A 170 -1.35 -0.54 -11.23
C ASN A 170 0.17 -0.42 -11.04
N ILE A 171 0.60 0.53 -10.21
CA ILE A 171 2.01 0.75 -9.87
C ILE A 171 2.22 0.54 -8.38
N ASN A 172 3.25 -0.21 -8.02
CA ASN A 172 3.85 -0.17 -6.68
C ASN A 172 5.32 0.23 -6.82
N ALA A 173 5.60 1.47 -6.48
CA ALA A 173 6.92 2.08 -6.55
C ALA A 173 7.11 3.07 -5.40
N ALA A 174 8.34 3.55 -5.23
CA ALA A 174 8.66 4.53 -4.18
C ALA A 174 7.90 5.86 -4.38
N PRO A 175 7.75 6.69 -3.33
CA PRO A 175 7.17 8.01 -3.47
C PRO A 175 7.92 8.89 -4.47
N MET A 176 7.19 9.61 -5.31
CA MET A 176 7.73 10.56 -6.31
C MET A 176 7.45 12.00 -5.88
N ASP A 177 8.02 12.95 -6.62
CA ASP A 177 7.57 14.34 -6.63
C ASP A 177 6.36 14.51 -7.56
N HIS A 178 5.75 15.70 -7.57
CA HIS A 178 4.56 15.98 -8.36
C HIS A 178 4.76 15.75 -9.86
N ASP A 179 5.90 16.14 -10.41
CA ASP A 179 6.17 15.99 -11.85
C ASP A 179 6.38 14.53 -12.21
N GLY A 180 7.05 13.74 -11.37
CA GLY A 180 7.15 12.29 -11.53
C GLY A 180 5.78 11.62 -11.53
N TYR A 181 4.89 11.99 -10.61
CA TYR A 181 3.52 11.47 -10.61
C TYR A 181 2.74 11.85 -11.87
N LYS A 182 2.84 13.09 -12.38
CA LYS A 182 2.20 13.51 -13.64
C LYS A 182 2.68 12.67 -14.82
N ILE A 183 3.99 12.42 -14.91
CA ILE A 183 4.59 11.59 -15.96
C ILE A 183 4.02 10.18 -15.90
N VAL A 184 4.01 9.55 -14.73
CA VAL A 184 3.46 8.19 -14.57
C VAL A 184 1.95 8.15 -14.85
N LYS A 185 1.18 9.14 -14.37
CA LYS A 185 -0.27 9.23 -14.65
C LYS A 185 -0.55 9.36 -16.14
N SER A 186 0.27 10.12 -16.88
CA SER A 186 0.12 10.31 -18.33
C SER A 186 0.24 9.01 -19.14
N ALA A 187 0.85 7.96 -18.57
CA ALA A 187 0.92 6.64 -19.17
C ALA A 187 -0.37 5.81 -19.05
N GLY A 188 -1.40 6.33 -18.35
CA GLY A 188 -2.68 5.64 -18.20
C GLY A 188 -2.69 4.58 -17.10
N ILE A 189 -1.97 4.81 -16.00
CA ILE A 189 -2.02 3.89 -14.84
C ILE A 189 -3.42 3.86 -14.21
N GLY A 190 -3.74 2.72 -13.60
CA GLY A 190 -4.90 2.55 -12.72
C GLY A 190 -4.62 3.15 -11.35
N THR A 191 -4.11 2.33 -10.43
CA THR A 191 -3.85 2.74 -9.04
C THR A 191 -2.35 2.94 -8.79
N TYR A 192 -1.95 4.03 -8.12
CA TYR A 192 -0.61 4.18 -7.57
C TYR A 192 -0.58 3.76 -6.09
N GLN A 193 0.25 2.78 -5.75
CA GLN A 193 0.27 2.18 -4.41
C GLN A 193 1.57 2.47 -3.68
N ILE A 194 1.45 2.98 -2.46
CA ILE A 194 2.54 3.19 -1.52
C ILE A 194 2.13 2.55 -0.21
N PHE A 195 2.91 1.57 0.25
CA PHE A 195 2.74 1.03 1.59
C PHE A 195 3.52 1.91 2.55
N GLN A 196 2.89 2.41 3.61
CA GLN A 196 3.64 3.08 4.68
C GLN A 196 4.61 2.10 5.35
N GLU A 197 4.37 0.80 5.21
CA GLU A 197 5.09 -0.32 5.83
C GLU A 197 4.84 -0.40 7.33
N THR A 198 5.10 0.67 8.06
CA THR A 198 4.74 0.81 9.47
C THR A 198 4.47 2.28 9.76
N TYR A 199 3.34 2.56 10.41
CA TYR A 199 2.97 3.90 10.84
C TYR A 199 3.68 4.31 12.13
N HIS A 200 4.25 3.37 12.88
CA HIS A 200 4.92 3.68 14.14
C HIS A 200 6.29 4.30 13.87
N HIS A 201 6.51 5.54 14.30
CA HIS A 201 7.68 6.33 13.89
C HIS A 201 9.01 5.69 14.30
N GLN A 202 9.07 5.18 15.54
CA GLN A 202 10.28 4.54 16.04
C GLN A 202 10.60 3.28 15.24
N THR A 203 9.62 2.39 15.06
CA THR A 203 9.82 1.16 14.28
C THR A 203 10.19 1.49 12.83
N TYR A 204 9.55 2.49 12.21
CA TYR A 204 9.89 2.92 10.86
C TYR A 204 11.37 3.31 10.75
N ARG A 205 11.87 4.13 11.68
CA ARG A 205 13.28 4.55 11.74
C ARG A 205 14.23 3.37 11.96
N GLU A 206 13.81 2.39 12.75
CA GLU A 206 14.62 1.20 13.03
C GLU A 206 14.75 0.28 11.82
N VAL A 207 13.68 0.10 11.05
CA VAL A 207 13.66 -0.82 9.90
C VAL A 207 14.03 -0.14 8.57
N HIS A 208 13.99 1.19 8.51
CA HIS A 208 14.42 2.01 7.36
C HIS A 208 15.54 2.96 7.78
N PRO A 209 16.82 2.66 7.42
CA PRO A 209 17.93 3.50 7.83
C PRO A 209 17.75 4.98 7.40
N PRO A 210 17.90 5.96 8.31
CA PRO A 210 17.62 7.38 8.05
C PRO A 210 18.44 8.00 6.92
N ASN A 211 19.60 7.41 6.60
CA ASN A 211 20.47 7.85 5.51
C ASN A 211 20.06 7.30 4.13
N THR A 212 18.88 6.69 4.02
CA THR A 212 18.32 6.19 2.74
C THR A 212 17.13 7.04 2.31
N CYS A 213 16.78 6.98 1.02
CA CYS A 213 15.64 7.74 0.49
C CYS A 213 14.33 7.35 1.19
N LYS A 214 14.13 6.06 1.46
CA LYS A 214 12.98 5.55 2.21
C LYS A 214 13.04 5.85 3.71
N GLY A 215 14.20 6.16 4.30
CA GLY A 215 14.31 6.51 5.72
C GLY A 215 13.57 7.79 6.14
N ASP A 216 13.15 8.59 5.17
CA ASP A 216 12.37 9.81 5.37
C ASP A 216 10.87 9.49 5.52
N TYR A 217 10.44 9.41 6.78
CA TYR A 217 9.08 9.02 7.16
C TYR A 217 8.01 9.94 6.56
N LEU A 218 8.14 11.26 6.78
CA LEU A 218 7.14 12.23 6.36
C LEU A 218 7.04 12.29 4.84
N TYR A 219 8.18 12.22 4.13
CA TYR A 219 8.15 12.20 2.67
C TYR A 219 7.42 10.96 2.12
N ARG A 220 7.54 9.79 2.78
CA ARG A 220 6.77 8.60 2.39
C ARG A 220 5.29 8.74 2.75
N LEU A 221 4.98 9.16 3.96
CA LEU A 221 3.61 9.33 4.45
C LEU A 221 2.82 10.27 3.53
N ASP A 222 3.44 11.36 3.11
CA ASP A 222 2.87 12.37 2.22
C ASP A 222 2.81 11.95 0.74
N GLY A 223 3.41 10.81 0.36
CA GLY A 223 3.56 10.39 -1.04
C GLY A 223 2.25 10.30 -1.81
N LEU A 224 1.19 9.77 -1.19
CA LEU A 224 -0.12 9.67 -1.86
C LEU A 224 -0.90 10.99 -1.86
N THR A 225 -0.60 11.91 -0.93
CA THR A 225 -1.12 13.28 -1.00
C THR A 225 -0.55 14.00 -2.23
N ARG A 226 0.76 13.84 -2.49
CA ARG A 226 1.39 14.36 -3.73
C ARG A 226 0.84 13.69 -4.98
N ALA A 227 0.58 12.39 -4.94
CA ALA A 227 -0.03 11.68 -6.06
C ALA A 227 -1.41 12.27 -6.40
N TYR A 228 -2.27 12.51 -5.39
CA TYR A 228 -3.56 13.18 -5.58
C TYR A 228 -3.41 14.59 -6.16
N GLU A 229 -2.52 15.42 -5.60
CA GLU A 229 -2.24 16.77 -6.11
C GLU A 229 -1.75 16.78 -7.57
N ALA A 230 -1.08 15.70 -8.00
CA ALA A 230 -0.61 15.50 -9.36
C ALA A 230 -1.65 14.88 -10.32
N GLY A 231 -2.87 14.59 -9.85
CA GLY A 231 -3.97 14.05 -10.65
C GLY A 231 -4.07 12.52 -10.68
N CYS A 232 -3.38 11.80 -9.80
CA CYS A 232 -3.67 10.40 -9.55
C CYS A 232 -4.94 10.30 -8.69
N ASP A 233 -6.03 9.87 -9.30
CA ASP A 233 -7.37 9.71 -8.72
C ASP A 233 -7.58 8.39 -7.96
N ASP A 234 -6.86 7.33 -8.34
CA ASP A 234 -6.85 6.06 -7.61
C ASP A 234 -5.50 5.85 -6.91
N VAL A 235 -5.51 5.83 -5.58
CA VAL A 235 -4.34 5.50 -4.75
C VAL A 235 -4.56 4.27 -3.87
N GLY A 236 -3.49 3.59 -3.49
CA GLY A 236 -3.55 2.49 -2.55
C GLY A 236 -2.57 2.63 -1.39
N ILE A 237 -3.09 2.54 -0.17
CA ILE A 237 -2.30 2.52 1.06
C ILE A 237 -2.01 1.08 1.48
N GLY A 238 -1.04 0.88 2.36
CA GLY A 238 -0.83 -0.41 3.00
C GLY A 238 0.16 -0.38 4.16
N ALA A 239 0.10 -1.40 4.99
CA ALA A 239 1.01 -1.62 6.11
C ALA A 239 1.51 -3.07 6.10
N LEU A 240 2.78 -3.27 6.44
CA LEU A 240 3.44 -4.57 6.51
C LEU A 240 3.28 -5.12 7.93
N PHE A 241 2.26 -5.94 8.13
CA PHE A 241 1.93 -6.52 9.41
C PHE A 241 3.04 -7.46 9.90
N GLY A 242 3.46 -7.25 11.16
CA GLY A 242 4.57 -7.95 11.79
C GLY A 242 5.80 -7.08 12.08
N LEU A 243 5.80 -5.80 11.65
CA LEU A 243 6.85 -4.85 12.03
C LEU A 243 6.59 -4.19 13.41
N TYR A 244 5.33 -3.95 13.75
CA TYR A 244 4.89 -3.37 15.03
C TYR A 244 3.55 -4.01 15.46
N ASP A 245 2.93 -3.49 16.53
CA ASP A 245 1.59 -3.91 16.97
C ASP A 245 0.58 -3.75 15.83
N TRP A 246 -0.06 -4.85 15.47
CA TRP A 246 -0.98 -4.89 14.33
C TRP A 246 -2.20 -3.98 14.52
N ARG A 247 -2.62 -3.72 15.76
CA ARG A 247 -3.74 -2.82 16.07
C ARG A 247 -3.34 -1.38 15.76
N PHE A 248 -2.14 -0.98 16.18
CA PHE A 248 -1.59 0.33 15.84
C PHE A 248 -1.54 0.53 14.32
N GLU A 249 -1.09 -0.47 13.57
CA GLU A 249 -1.02 -0.39 12.10
C GLU A 249 -2.42 -0.27 11.45
N VAL A 250 -3.43 -0.95 11.98
CA VAL A 250 -4.83 -0.78 11.52
C VAL A 250 -5.32 0.64 11.81
N LEU A 251 -5.06 1.17 13.01
CA LEU A 251 -5.43 2.55 13.34
C LEU A 251 -4.72 3.55 12.42
N GLY A 252 -3.43 3.36 12.15
CA GLY A 252 -2.67 4.18 11.20
C GLY A 252 -3.25 4.15 9.78
N LEU A 253 -3.69 2.98 9.29
CA LEU A 253 -4.37 2.85 8.01
C LEU A 253 -5.70 3.61 7.97
N VAL A 254 -6.50 3.54 9.03
CA VAL A 254 -7.78 4.27 9.13
C VAL A 254 -7.54 5.78 9.21
N THR A 255 -6.56 6.23 10.00
CA THR A 255 -6.16 7.64 10.07
C THR A 255 -5.69 8.17 8.71
N HIS A 256 -4.88 7.40 7.97
CA HIS A 256 -4.46 7.79 6.62
C HIS A 256 -5.65 7.85 5.65
N ALA A 257 -6.58 6.89 5.73
CA ALA A 257 -7.78 6.94 4.91
C ALA A 257 -8.61 8.21 5.18
N TRP A 258 -8.79 8.59 6.45
CA TRP A 258 -9.46 9.83 6.83
C TRP A 258 -8.72 11.08 6.34
N HIS A 259 -7.39 11.15 6.49
CA HIS A 259 -6.60 12.27 5.97
C HIS A 259 -6.85 12.50 4.47
N LEU A 260 -6.93 11.42 3.67
CA LEU A 260 -7.23 11.51 2.24
C LEU A 260 -8.67 11.97 1.98
N VAL A 261 -9.65 11.43 2.71
CA VAL A 261 -11.07 11.83 2.62
C VAL A 261 -11.25 13.31 2.95
N GLU A 262 -10.65 13.80 4.02
CA GLU A 262 -10.78 15.19 4.46
C GLU A 262 -10.14 16.17 3.47
N ARG A 263 -9.01 15.78 2.86
CA ARG A 263 -8.26 16.63 1.93
C ARG A 263 -8.84 16.64 0.51
N PHE A 264 -9.36 15.51 0.04
CA PHE A 264 -9.70 15.31 -1.38
C PHE A 264 -11.14 14.85 -1.62
N GLY A 265 -11.93 14.61 -0.55
CA GLY A 265 -13.29 14.08 -0.65
C GLY A 265 -13.35 12.60 -1.02
N CYS A 266 -12.21 11.91 -1.13
CA CYS A 266 -12.12 10.50 -1.49
C CYS A 266 -10.98 9.82 -0.72
N GLY A 267 -11.25 8.62 -0.20
CA GLY A 267 -10.26 7.78 0.46
C GLY A 267 -9.39 6.99 -0.52
N PRO A 268 -8.58 6.03 -0.04
CA PRO A 268 -7.81 5.15 -0.91
C PRO A 268 -8.74 4.17 -1.67
N HIS A 269 -8.42 3.90 -2.93
CA HIS A 269 -9.11 2.88 -3.74
C HIS A 269 -8.87 1.46 -3.21
N THR A 270 -7.67 1.19 -2.67
CA THR A 270 -7.31 -0.11 -2.10
C THR A 270 -6.53 0.05 -0.80
N ILE A 271 -6.78 -0.86 0.15
CA ILE A 271 -5.93 -1.06 1.32
C ILE A 271 -5.26 -2.42 1.20
N SER A 272 -3.93 -2.44 1.25
CA SER A 272 -3.11 -3.66 1.23
C SER A 272 -2.59 -3.98 2.62
N PHE A 273 -2.77 -5.23 3.06
CA PHE A 273 -2.35 -5.71 4.38
C PHE A 273 -1.42 -6.94 4.27
N PRO A 274 -0.26 -6.82 3.59
CA PRO A 274 0.71 -7.91 3.54
C PRO A 274 1.18 -8.24 4.97
N ARG A 275 1.36 -9.53 5.24
CA ARG A 275 2.06 -10.01 6.43
C ARG A 275 3.52 -10.27 6.09
N LEU A 276 4.39 -9.97 7.03
CA LEU A 276 5.82 -10.25 6.94
C LEU A 276 6.08 -11.71 6.59
N ARG A 277 7.04 -11.95 5.69
CA ARG A 277 7.39 -13.30 5.20
C ARG A 277 8.89 -13.51 5.24
N PRO A 278 9.35 -14.77 5.35
CA PRO A 278 10.75 -15.11 5.16
C PRO A 278 11.26 -14.57 3.82
N ALA A 279 12.46 -13.99 3.84
CA ALA A 279 13.10 -13.45 2.65
C ALA A 279 14.58 -13.82 2.63
N HIS A 280 15.15 -13.96 1.43
CA HIS A 280 16.56 -14.33 1.26
C HIS A 280 17.47 -13.36 2.01
N GLY A 281 18.40 -13.90 2.80
CA GLY A 281 19.40 -13.12 3.54
C GLY A 281 18.81 -12.13 4.56
N VAL A 282 17.56 -12.35 5.01
CA VAL A 282 16.87 -11.55 6.01
C VAL A 282 16.52 -12.45 7.20
N THR A 283 16.96 -12.03 8.39
CA THR A 283 16.52 -12.57 9.66
C THR A 283 15.57 -11.56 10.29
N ILE A 284 14.41 -12.04 10.70
CA ILE A 284 13.39 -11.24 11.39
C ILE A 284 13.25 -11.93 12.74
N ASP A 285 13.55 -11.19 13.80
CA ASP A 285 13.39 -11.62 15.18
C ASP A 285 11.91 -11.66 15.57
#